data_AF-H1L1B6-F1
#
_entry.id   AF-H1L1B6-F1
#
_cell.length_a   1.000
_cell.length_b   1.000
_cell.length_c   1.000
_cell.angle_alpha   90.00
_cell.angle_beta   90.00
_cell.angle_gamma   90.00
#
_symmetry.space_group_name_H-M   'P 1'
#
loop_
_entity.id
_entity.type
_entity.pdbx_description
1 polymer ?
#
loop_
_entity_poly.entity_id
_entity_poly.type
_entity_poly.pdbx_seq_one_letter_code
_entity_poly.pdbx_strand_id
1 'polypeptide(L)'
;MENDKIIAEILKKLNTPVNNVELAEKIIISSLKTIMQYISCENFEDLLKTDKTSILDKFKKLSQEEIKYLNERMNNIPTPPIEECQVLVQKIIPQKTRKSLASYFTNDIGIEFMSEFVKEYYNNTSDRKVVIADPFLGSARTITKTIEKLGFKNIKKIYGIEKYYLSALVGYSAILKATKGEVDIEVIHGDAFNVIINLLRDNGLNNYSADIILTNPPFTRWSNLDNQYRNELINIIKELNYSEY
;
A
#
# COMPACT_ATOMS: atom_id res chain seq x y z
N MET A 1 -13.85 -21.74 15.48
CA MET A 1 -12.90 -22.85 15.27
C MET A 1 -12.63 -23.13 13.79
N GLU A 2 -13.64 -23.35 12.95
CA GLU A 2 -13.43 -23.58 11.51
C GLU A 2 -13.10 -22.29 10.75
N ASN A 3 -13.89 -21.23 10.98
CA ASN A 3 -13.64 -19.89 10.42
C ASN A 3 -12.26 -19.32 10.77
N ASP A 4 -11.79 -19.53 12.01
CA ASP A 4 -10.48 -19.04 12.47
C ASP A 4 -9.32 -19.73 11.73
N LYS A 5 -9.50 -20.98 11.30
CA LYS A 5 -8.50 -21.70 10.50
C LYS A 5 -8.47 -21.17 9.07
N ILE A 6 -9.63 -20.93 8.47
CA ILE A 6 -9.73 -20.40 7.10
C ILE A 6 -9.02 -19.05 7.00
N ILE A 7 -9.32 -18.10 7.90
CA ILE A 7 -8.67 -16.78 7.86
C ILE A 7 -7.16 -16.86 8.12
N ALA A 8 -6.70 -17.78 8.98
CA ALA A 8 -5.28 -17.98 9.21
C ALA A 8 -4.54 -18.48 7.95
N GLU A 9 -5.15 -19.40 7.20
CA GLU A 9 -4.60 -19.88 5.92
C GLU A 9 -4.62 -18.78 4.84
N ILE A 10 -5.68 -17.97 4.78
CA ILE A 10 -5.72 -16.78 3.90
C ILE A 10 -4.53 -15.86 4.23
N LEU A 11 -4.36 -15.45 5.49
CA LEU A 11 -3.28 -14.55 5.91
C LEU A 11 -1.88 -15.10 5.59
N LYS A 12 -1.71 -16.42 5.70
CA LYS A 12 -0.49 -17.13 5.31
C LYS A 12 -0.25 -17.07 3.80
N LYS A 13 -1.27 -17.28 2.97
CA LYS A 13 -1.18 -17.13 1.49
C LYS A 13 -0.91 -15.70 1.07
N LEU A 14 -1.42 -14.73 1.82
CA LEU A 14 -1.09 -13.31 1.65
C LEU A 14 0.34 -12.97 2.11
N ASN A 15 1.06 -13.93 2.72
CA ASN A 15 2.39 -13.75 3.33
C ASN A 15 2.43 -12.55 4.29
N THR A 16 1.42 -12.45 5.15
CA THR A 16 1.25 -11.30 6.04
C THR A 16 1.24 -11.76 7.50
N PRO A 17 2.38 -11.68 8.22
CA PRO A 17 2.39 -11.99 9.63
C PRO A 17 1.59 -10.93 10.40
N VAL A 18 0.72 -11.37 11.31
CA VAL A 18 -0.14 -10.51 12.14
C VAL A 18 -0.09 -10.94 13.60
N ASN A 19 -0.30 -10.01 14.52
CA ASN A 19 -0.45 -10.28 15.96
C ASN A 19 -1.92 -10.33 16.43
N ASN A 20 -2.87 -9.99 15.54
CA ASN A 20 -4.31 -9.98 15.81
C ASN A 20 -5.06 -10.37 14.53
N VAL A 21 -5.54 -11.61 14.49
CA VAL A 21 -6.20 -12.22 13.32
C VAL A 21 -7.57 -11.62 13.06
N GLU A 22 -8.38 -11.40 14.10
CA GLU A 22 -9.73 -10.85 13.97
C GLU A 22 -9.70 -9.43 13.39
N LEU A 23 -8.78 -8.59 13.86
CA LEU A 23 -8.63 -7.25 13.32
C LEU A 23 -8.08 -7.27 11.89
N ALA A 24 -7.16 -8.19 11.58
CA ALA A 24 -6.66 -8.37 10.22
C ALA A 24 -7.78 -8.77 9.25
N GLU A 25 -8.68 -9.66 9.67
CA GLU A 25 -9.88 -10.04 8.91
C GLU A 25 -10.74 -8.81 8.57
N LYS A 26 -11.07 -8.00 9.59
CA LYS A 26 -11.87 -6.77 9.40
C LYS A 26 -11.19 -5.78 8.45
N ILE A 27 -9.87 -5.66 8.49
CA ILE A 27 -9.09 -4.80 7.59
C ILE A 27 -9.13 -5.31 6.15
N ILE A 28 -8.95 -6.63 5.94
CA ILE A 28 -9.06 -7.25 4.62
C ILE A 28 -10.45 -6.97 4.05
N ILE A 29 -11.49 -7.26 4.82
CA ILE A 29 -12.89 -7.12 4.39
C ILE A 29 -13.22 -5.65 4.09
N SER A 30 -12.78 -4.69 4.93
CA SER A 30 -12.97 -3.26 4.66
C SER A 30 -12.29 -2.83 3.35
N SER A 31 -11.07 -3.30 3.12
CA SER A 31 -10.31 -2.99 1.90
C SER A 31 -11.00 -3.56 0.66
N LEU A 32 -11.41 -4.82 0.69
CA LEU A 32 -12.08 -5.48 -0.43
C LEU A 32 -13.44 -4.82 -0.74
N LYS A 33 -14.26 -4.55 0.27
CA LYS A 33 -15.52 -3.79 0.09
C LYS A 33 -15.30 -2.44 -0.57
N THR A 34 -14.29 -1.70 -0.10
CA THR A 34 -13.96 -0.39 -0.64
C THR A 34 -13.54 -0.51 -2.12
N ILE A 35 -12.71 -1.50 -2.45
CA ILE A 35 -12.30 -1.74 -3.84
C ILE A 35 -13.50 -2.08 -4.72
N MET A 36 -14.34 -3.03 -4.30
CA MET A 36 -15.53 -3.44 -5.04
C MET A 36 -16.49 -2.28 -5.29
N GLN A 37 -16.67 -1.40 -4.30
CA GLN A 37 -17.53 -0.22 -4.42
C GLN A 37 -17.07 0.70 -5.56
N TYR A 38 -15.77 0.95 -5.71
CA TYR A 38 -15.25 1.90 -6.70
C TYR A 38 -14.93 1.27 -8.06
N ILE A 39 -14.77 -0.05 -8.14
CA ILE A 39 -14.63 -0.79 -9.40
C ILE A 39 -15.99 -1.29 -9.93
N SER A 40 -17.07 -1.12 -9.15
CA SER A 40 -18.43 -1.55 -9.48
C SER A 40 -18.58 -3.08 -9.66
N CYS A 41 -17.94 -3.85 -8.77
CA CYS A 41 -18.08 -5.32 -8.75
C CYS A 41 -19.15 -5.76 -7.73
N GLU A 42 -19.96 -6.76 -8.09
CA GLU A 42 -21.04 -7.26 -7.22
C GLU A 42 -20.53 -8.22 -6.13
N ASN A 43 -19.50 -9.00 -6.44
CA ASN A 43 -18.93 -10.03 -5.55
C ASN A 43 -17.40 -10.12 -5.70
N PHE A 44 -16.77 -10.87 -4.79
CA PHE A 44 -15.32 -10.99 -4.77
C PHE A 44 -14.76 -11.72 -5.99
N GLU A 45 -15.44 -12.74 -6.49
CA GLU A 45 -15.02 -13.48 -7.69
C GLU A 45 -14.97 -12.58 -8.91
N ASP A 46 -15.94 -11.69 -9.05
CA ASP A 46 -15.99 -10.68 -10.10
C ASP A 46 -14.84 -9.68 -9.96
N LEU A 47 -14.56 -9.23 -8.73
CA LEU A 47 -13.38 -8.39 -8.46
C LEU A 47 -12.08 -9.07 -8.93
N LEU A 48 -11.87 -10.35 -8.61
CA LEU A 48 -10.66 -11.08 -9.00
C LEU A 48 -10.49 -11.25 -10.52
N LYS A 49 -11.57 -11.15 -11.29
CA LYS A 49 -11.57 -11.22 -12.76
C LYS A 49 -11.38 -9.84 -13.40
N THR A 50 -11.99 -8.83 -12.81
CA THR A 50 -12.10 -7.48 -13.38
C THR A 50 -10.89 -6.61 -13.05
N ASP A 51 -10.38 -6.70 -11.83
CA ASP A 51 -9.24 -5.90 -11.39
C ASP A 51 -7.93 -6.46 -11.96
N LYS A 52 -7.21 -5.60 -12.69
CA LYS A 52 -5.94 -5.92 -13.36
C LYS A 52 -4.71 -5.51 -12.57
N THR A 53 -4.89 -4.94 -11.39
CA THR A 53 -3.79 -4.52 -10.53
C THR A 53 -3.11 -5.72 -9.89
N SER A 54 -1.80 -5.60 -9.68
CA SER A 54 -1.02 -6.67 -9.05
C SER A 54 -1.34 -6.85 -7.57
N ILE A 55 -2.01 -5.88 -6.92
CA ILE A 55 -2.26 -5.95 -5.48
C ILE A 55 -3.21 -7.10 -5.12
N LEU A 56 -4.07 -7.55 -6.03
CA LEU A 56 -4.99 -8.66 -5.80
C LEU A 56 -4.45 -10.02 -6.25
N ASP A 57 -3.25 -10.10 -6.81
CA ASP A 57 -2.71 -11.36 -7.35
C ASP A 57 -2.54 -12.46 -6.30
N LYS A 58 -2.27 -12.10 -5.05
CA LYS A 58 -2.21 -13.09 -3.97
C LYS A 58 -3.59 -13.68 -3.66
N PHE A 59 -4.66 -12.92 -3.83
CA PHE A 59 -6.02 -13.41 -3.64
C PHE A 59 -6.47 -14.38 -4.75
N LYS A 60 -5.92 -14.26 -5.97
CA LYS A 60 -6.16 -15.22 -7.06
C LYS A 60 -5.70 -16.65 -6.75
N LYS A 61 -4.89 -16.83 -5.70
CA LYS A 61 -4.39 -18.14 -5.22
C LYS A 61 -5.28 -18.77 -4.14
N LEU A 62 -6.36 -18.10 -3.74
CA LEU A 62 -7.29 -18.64 -2.76
C LEU A 62 -8.10 -19.80 -3.34
N SER A 63 -8.48 -20.75 -2.47
CA SER A 63 -9.40 -21.82 -2.81
C SER A 63 -10.83 -21.29 -2.93
N GLN A 64 -11.71 -22.06 -3.57
CA GLN A 64 -13.14 -21.71 -3.64
C GLN A 64 -13.79 -21.58 -2.26
N GLU A 65 -13.35 -22.38 -1.28
CA GLU A 65 -13.82 -22.29 0.10
C GLU A 65 -13.41 -20.96 0.77
N GLU A 66 -12.16 -20.53 0.59
CA GLU A 66 -11.64 -19.27 1.13
C GLU A 66 -12.30 -18.05 0.47
N ILE A 67 -12.55 -18.10 -0.83
CA ILE A 67 -13.27 -17.06 -1.56
C ILE A 67 -14.71 -16.96 -1.05
N LYS A 68 -15.42 -18.09 -0.95
CA LYS A 68 -16.79 -18.15 -0.42
C LYS A 68 -16.84 -17.58 1.01
N TYR A 69 -15.87 -17.96 1.85
CA TYR A 69 -15.74 -17.41 3.19
C TYR A 69 -15.63 -15.88 3.16
N LEU A 70 -14.73 -15.29 2.36
CA LEU A 70 -14.59 -13.83 2.30
C LEU A 70 -15.88 -13.13 1.82
N ASN A 71 -16.60 -13.69 0.84
CA ASN A 71 -17.88 -13.16 0.39
C ASN A 71 -18.94 -13.15 1.50
N GLU A 72 -19.10 -14.27 2.19
CA GLU A 72 -20.05 -14.37 3.30
C GLU A 72 -19.70 -13.36 4.40
N ARG A 73 -18.42 -13.21 4.70
CA ARG A 73 -17.96 -12.27 5.75
C ARG A 73 -18.16 -10.83 5.34
N MET A 74 -17.96 -10.47 4.07
CA MET A 74 -18.27 -9.13 3.58
C MET A 74 -19.74 -8.74 3.85
N ASN A 75 -20.70 -9.64 3.65
CA ASN A 75 -22.10 -9.28 3.88
C ASN A 75 -22.51 -9.24 5.37
N ASN A 76 -21.80 -9.98 6.22
CA ASN A 76 -22.30 -10.30 7.57
C ASN A 76 -21.54 -9.64 8.72
N ILE A 77 -20.42 -8.95 8.47
CA ILE A 77 -19.67 -8.30 9.55
C ILE A 77 -19.58 -6.78 9.41
N PRO A 78 -19.71 -6.06 10.54
CA PRO A 78 -19.35 -4.66 10.59
C PRO A 78 -17.84 -4.52 10.43
N THR A 79 -17.43 -3.59 9.58
CA THR A 79 -16.03 -3.27 9.33
C THR A 79 -15.77 -1.79 9.57
N PRO A 80 -14.61 -1.43 10.12
CA PRO A 80 -14.21 -0.02 10.24
C PRO A 80 -14.11 0.63 8.85
N PRO A 81 -14.32 1.95 8.75
CA PRO A 81 -14.09 2.68 7.51
C PRO A 81 -12.61 2.59 7.09
N ILE A 82 -12.34 2.71 5.78
CA ILE A 82 -10.99 2.50 5.27
C ILE A 82 -9.98 3.50 5.84
N GLU A 83 -10.41 4.73 6.14
CA GLU A 83 -9.59 5.75 6.80
C GLU A 83 -9.09 5.29 8.17
N GLU A 84 -9.94 4.58 8.93
CA GLU A 84 -9.55 4.02 10.22
C GLU A 84 -8.61 2.81 10.02
N CYS A 85 -8.84 1.99 8.98
CA CYS A 85 -7.93 0.91 8.60
C CYS A 85 -6.51 1.40 8.33
N GLN A 86 -6.33 2.62 7.79
CA GLN A 86 -5.01 3.20 7.56
C GLN A 86 -4.19 3.34 8.85
N VAL A 87 -4.86 3.46 10.01
CA VAL A 87 -4.21 3.50 11.33
C VAL A 87 -4.17 2.10 11.96
N LEU A 88 -5.25 1.34 11.87
CA LEU A 88 -5.38 0.02 12.52
C LEU A 88 -4.39 -1.01 11.95
N VAL A 89 -4.09 -0.96 10.65
CA VAL A 89 -3.17 -1.91 9.99
C VAL A 89 -1.78 -1.93 10.62
N GLN A 90 -1.32 -0.81 11.18
CA GLN A 90 -0.03 -0.78 11.85
C GLN A 90 -0.05 -1.52 13.20
N LYS A 91 -1.18 -1.52 13.90
CA LYS A 91 -1.35 -2.17 15.20
C LYS A 91 -1.25 -3.69 15.09
N ILE A 92 -1.65 -4.25 13.94
CA ILE A 92 -1.62 -5.69 13.69
C ILE A 92 -0.24 -6.23 13.28
N ILE A 93 0.70 -5.36 12.90
CA ILE A 93 2.07 -5.77 12.54
C ILE A 93 2.80 -6.27 13.80
N PRO A 94 3.35 -7.50 13.82
CA PRO A 94 4.11 -8.00 14.96
C PRO A 94 5.29 -7.10 15.31
N GLN A 95 5.64 -6.97 16.59
CA GLN A 95 6.63 -5.99 17.05
C GLN A 95 8.01 -6.14 16.36
N LYS A 96 8.47 -7.38 16.17
CA LYS A 96 9.74 -7.67 15.48
C LYS A 96 9.70 -7.16 14.03
N THR A 97 8.62 -7.47 13.31
CA THR A 97 8.38 -6.99 11.95
C THR A 97 8.29 -5.47 11.90
N ARG A 98 7.52 -4.85 12.81
CA ARG A 98 7.36 -3.39 12.88
C ARG A 98 8.69 -2.65 13.08
N LYS A 99 9.56 -3.16 13.95
CA LYS A 99 10.91 -2.60 14.17
C LYS A 99 11.81 -2.73 12.95
N SER A 100 11.76 -3.86 12.26
CA SER A 100 12.55 -4.10 11.05
C SER A 100 12.10 -3.19 9.90
N LEU A 101 10.79 -3.11 9.67
CA LEU A 101 10.19 -2.28 8.62
C LEU A 101 10.14 -0.78 8.97
N ALA A 102 10.44 -0.41 10.23
CA ALA A 102 10.15 0.91 10.79
C ALA A 102 8.74 1.42 10.42
N SER A 103 7.74 0.52 10.46
CA SER A 103 6.35 0.85 10.14
C SER A 103 5.74 1.70 11.26
N TYR A 104 5.97 3.01 11.18
CA TYR A 104 5.37 4.05 11.99
C TYR A 104 4.63 5.00 11.06
N PHE A 105 3.38 5.34 11.36
CA PHE A 105 2.65 6.32 10.58
C PHE A 105 3.27 7.71 10.79
N THR A 106 3.30 8.50 9.71
CA THR A 106 3.49 9.94 9.82
C THR A 106 2.36 10.50 10.68
N ASN A 107 2.70 11.26 11.71
CA ASN A 107 1.71 11.89 12.58
C ASN A 107 0.88 12.95 11.81
N ASP A 108 -0.24 13.36 12.39
CA ASP A 108 -1.19 14.22 11.68
C ASP A 108 -0.58 15.59 11.32
N ILE A 109 0.30 16.11 12.17
CA ILE A 109 1.04 17.36 11.92
C ILE A 109 1.94 17.22 10.67
N GLY A 110 2.71 16.13 10.58
CA GLY A 110 3.60 15.88 9.45
C GLY A 110 2.82 15.64 8.16
N ILE A 111 1.71 14.91 8.22
CA ILE A 111 0.81 14.70 7.07
C ILE A 111 0.25 16.05 6.58
N GLU A 112 -0.22 16.90 7.50
CA GLU A 112 -0.76 18.22 7.17
C GLU A 112 0.29 19.10 6.52
N PHE A 113 1.49 19.18 7.11
CA PHE A 113 2.61 19.94 6.55
C PHE A 113 3.00 19.46 5.14
N MET A 114 3.18 18.16 4.96
CA MET A 114 3.55 17.56 3.67
C MET A 114 2.50 17.85 2.58
N SER A 115 1.22 17.71 2.93
CA SER A 115 0.12 17.92 1.98
C SER A 115 -0.10 19.41 1.63
N GLU A 116 0.10 20.34 2.57
CA GLU A 116 0.12 21.77 2.27
C GLU A 116 1.31 22.16 1.39
N PHE A 117 2.49 21.59 1.63
CA PHE A 117 3.65 21.84 0.78
C PHE A 117 3.41 21.40 -0.67
N VAL A 118 2.78 20.23 -0.88
CA VAL A 118 2.40 19.76 -2.22
C VAL A 118 1.39 20.71 -2.88
N LYS A 119 0.39 21.18 -2.13
CA LYS A 119 -0.62 22.11 -2.64
C LYS A 119 0.02 23.44 -3.05
N GLU A 120 0.91 23.98 -2.23
CA GLU A 120 1.63 25.23 -2.50
C GLU A 120 2.57 25.07 -3.70
N TYR A 121 3.29 23.95 -3.79
CA TYR A 121 4.11 23.63 -4.95
C TYR A 121 3.27 23.60 -6.23
N TYR A 122 2.12 22.88 -6.21
CA TYR A 122 1.22 22.79 -7.36
C TYR A 122 0.74 24.16 -7.84
N ASN A 123 0.21 24.97 -6.91
CA ASN A 123 -0.33 26.30 -7.21
C ASN A 123 0.71 27.25 -7.84
N ASN A 124 1.99 27.08 -7.50
CA ASN A 124 3.05 27.97 -7.98
C ASN A 124 3.76 27.47 -9.25
N THR A 125 3.63 26.18 -9.59
CA THR A 125 4.51 25.56 -10.61
C THR A 125 3.78 24.81 -11.71
N SER A 126 2.49 24.50 -11.56
CA SER A 126 1.82 23.58 -12.47
C SER A 126 0.36 23.95 -12.76
N ASP A 127 0.09 24.24 -14.02
CA ASP A 127 -1.29 24.33 -14.56
C ASP A 127 -1.82 22.98 -15.06
N ARG A 128 -0.99 21.93 -15.01
CA ARG A 128 -1.33 20.58 -15.50
C ARG A 128 -1.58 19.62 -14.34
N LYS A 129 -2.20 18.48 -14.64
CA LYS A 129 -2.29 17.36 -13.68
C LYS A 129 -0.91 16.80 -13.34
N VAL A 130 -0.70 16.47 -12.06
CA VAL A 130 0.58 15.95 -11.55
C VAL A 130 0.57 14.44 -11.35
N VAL A 131 1.75 13.83 -11.43
CA VAL A 131 2.01 12.44 -11.04
C VAL A 131 2.68 12.42 -9.67
N ILE A 132 2.11 11.68 -8.73
CA ILE A 132 2.61 11.59 -7.35
C ILE A 132 3.13 10.18 -7.09
N ALA A 133 4.29 10.05 -6.47
CA ALA A 133 4.88 8.77 -6.07
C ALA A 133 5.22 8.73 -4.58
N ASP A 134 5.04 7.57 -3.96
CA ASP A 134 5.57 7.25 -2.63
C ASP A 134 6.23 5.85 -2.65
N PRO A 135 7.58 5.75 -2.71
CA PRO A 135 8.29 4.47 -2.68
C PRO A 135 8.19 3.75 -1.33
N PHE A 136 7.63 4.37 -0.29
CA PHE A 136 7.43 3.77 1.03
C PHE A 136 6.01 4.08 1.53
N LEU A 137 5.02 3.74 0.70
CA LEU A 137 3.62 4.18 0.79
C LEU A 137 2.97 3.97 2.16
N GLY A 138 3.35 2.91 2.89
CA GLY A 138 2.64 2.50 4.09
C GLY A 138 1.17 2.24 3.78
N SER A 139 0.29 2.82 4.58
CA SER A 139 -1.16 2.81 4.37
C SER A 139 -1.70 4.03 3.61
N ALA A 140 -0.83 4.77 2.92
CA ALA A 140 -1.15 5.92 2.06
C ALA A 140 -1.80 7.14 2.75
N ARG A 141 -1.57 7.34 4.06
CA ARG A 141 -2.15 8.50 4.79
C ARG A 141 -1.69 9.85 4.21
N THR A 142 -0.41 9.95 3.85
CA THR A 142 0.19 11.14 3.22
C THR A 142 -0.45 11.44 1.85
N ILE A 143 -0.56 10.41 1.00
CA ILE A 143 -1.19 10.52 -0.32
C ILE A 143 -2.67 10.87 -0.22
N THR A 144 -3.43 10.18 0.62
CA THR A 144 -4.88 10.45 0.79
C THR A 144 -5.17 11.85 1.30
N LYS A 145 -4.40 12.37 2.27
CA LYS A 145 -4.53 13.78 2.68
C LYS A 145 -4.16 14.76 1.57
N THR A 146 -3.16 14.41 0.77
CA THR A 146 -2.75 15.24 -0.38
C THR A 146 -3.86 15.29 -1.43
N ILE A 147 -4.51 14.17 -1.73
CA ILE A 147 -5.69 14.11 -2.62
C ILE A 147 -6.84 14.97 -2.08
N GLU A 148 -7.10 14.92 -0.77
CA GLU A 148 -8.13 15.74 -0.10
C GLU A 148 -7.88 17.24 -0.31
N LYS A 149 -6.62 17.70 -0.14
CA LYS A 149 -6.27 19.12 -0.24
C LYS A 149 -6.13 19.61 -1.68
N LEU A 150 -5.47 18.84 -2.53
CA LEU A 150 -5.18 19.19 -3.91
C LEU A 150 -6.40 18.99 -4.82
N GLY A 151 -7.25 18.02 -4.47
CA GLY A 151 -8.36 17.56 -5.31
C GLY A 151 -7.89 16.55 -6.37
N PHE A 152 -8.53 15.39 -6.43
CA PHE A 152 -8.15 14.30 -7.34
C PHE A 152 -8.15 14.70 -8.83
N LYS A 153 -8.94 15.71 -9.22
CA LYS A 153 -8.98 16.22 -10.61
C LYS A 153 -7.65 16.79 -11.08
N ASN A 154 -6.80 17.22 -10.15
CA ASN A 154 -5.47 17.76 -10.41
C ASN A 154 -4.38 16.68 -10.41
N ILE A 155 -4.75 15.41 -10.25
CA ILE A 155 -3.83 14.28 -10.20
C ILE A 155 -4.05 13.42 -11.44
N LYS A 156 -2.95 13.10 -12.13
CA LYS A 156 -2.95 12.25 -13.32
C LYS A 156 -2.82 10.79 -12.94
N LYS A 157 -1.86 10.48 -12.07
CA LYS A 157 -1.49 9.12 -11.68
C LYS A 157 -0.85 9.10 -10.31
N ILE A 158 -1.01 7.99 -9.59
CA ILE A 158 -0.38 7.73 -8.30
C ILE A 158 0.40 6.41 -8.35
N TYR A 159 1.66 6.47 -7.94
CA TYR A 159 2.53 5.31 -7.76
C TYR A 159 2.81 5.09 -6.27
N GLY A 160 2.77 3.84 -5.82
CA GLY A 160 3.16 3.49 -4.47
C GLY A 160 3.85 2.14 -4.39
N ILE A 161 4.86 2.04 -3.54
CA ILE A 161 5.48 0.75 -3.20
C ILE A 161 5.36 0.54 -1.70
N GLU A 162 4.93 -0.65 -1.29
CA GLU A 162 4.83 -1.01 0.13
C GLU A 162 5.17 -2.48 0.36
N LYS A 163 6.05 -2.70 1.36
CA LYS A 163 6.60 -4.03 1.67
C LYS A 163 5.64 -4.91 2.46
N TYR A 164 4.79 -4.34 3.31
CA TYR A 164 3.80 -5.07 4.08
C TYR A 164 2.46 -5.12 3.35
N TYR A 165 2.07 -6.32 2.90
CA TYR A 165 0.93 -6.51 2.01
C TYR A 165 -0.40 -5.90 2.50
N LEU A 166 -0.76 -6.05 3.77
CA LEU A 166 -2.02 -5.46 4.25
C LEU A 166 -1.96 -3.92 4.27
N SER A 167 -0.78 -3.32 4.52
CA SER A 167 -0.62 -1.86 4.38
C SER A 167 -0.80 -1.45 2.93
N ALA A 168 -0.21 -2.19 1.99
CA ALA A 168 -0.33 -1.93 0.55
C ALA A 168 -1.79 -2.04 0.08
N LEU A 169 -2.53 -3.07 0.51
CA LEU A 169 -3.94 -3.27 0.21
C LEU A 169 -4.82 -2.14 0.76
N VAL A 170 -4.56 -1.73 2.01
CA VAL A 170 -5.24 -0.59 2.64
C VAL A 170 -4.90 0.72 1.91
N GLY A 171 -3.64 0.91 1.53
CA GLY A 171 -3.18 2.07 0.78
C GLY A 171 -3.90 2.19 -0.57
N TYR A 172 -3.90 1.11 -1.37
CA TYR A 172 -4.61 1.06 -2.64
C TYR A 172 -6.10 1.39 -2.51
N SER A 173 -6.79 0.71 -1.59
CA SER A 173 -8.22 0.92 -1.38
C SER A 173 -8.56 2.34 -0.88
N ALA A 174 -7.73 2.92 0.00
CA ALA A 174 -7.91 4.29 0.48
C ALA A 174 -7.67 5.33 -0.63
N ILE A 175 -6.64 5.14 -1.47
CA ILE A 175 -6.38 6.00 -2.63
C ILE A 175 -7.53 5.91 -3.64
N LEU A 176 -8.00 4.69 -3.93
CA LEU A 176 -9.12 4.46 -4.83
C LEU A 176 -10.38 5.20 -4.36
N LYS A 177 -10.69 5.14 -3.06
CA LYS A 177 -11.77 5.92 -2.45
C LYS A 177 -11.56 7.42 -2.58
N ALA A 178 -10.37 7.93 -2.21
CA ALA A 178 -10.06 9.36 -2.22
C ALA A 178 -10.12 9.97 -3.63
N THR A 179 -9.84 9.16 -4.66
CA THR A 179 -9.88 9.56 -6.08
C THR A 179 -11.19 9.22 -6.77
N LYS A 180 -12.14 8.61 -6.06
CA LYS A 180 -13.40 8.09 -6.60
C LYS A 180 -13.23 7.11 -7.77
N GLY A 181 -12.09 6.43 -7.85
CA GLY A 181 -11.75 5.56 -8.98
C GLY A 181 -11.45 6.30 -10.29
N GLU A 182 -11.33 7.64 -10.28
CA GLU A 182 -11.13 8.45 -11.50
C GLU A 182 -9.65 8.71 -11.85
N VAL A 183 -8.71 8.18 -11.06
CA VAL A 183 -7.26 8.38 -11.23
C VAL A 183 -6.59 7.03 -11.46
N ASP A 184 -5.58 7.00 -12.33
CA ASP A 184 -4.74 5.81 -12.52
C ASP A 184 -3.90 5.56 -11.25
N ILE A 185 -3.99 4.36 -10.69
CA ILE A 185 -3.36 3.99 -9.41
C ILE A 185 -2.59 2.71 -9.60
N GLU A 186 -1.32 2.75 -9.22
CA GLU A 186 -0.44 1.58 -9.24
C GLU A 186 0.23 1.44 -7.88
N VAL A 187 -0.19 0.42 -7.12
CA VAL A 187 0.42 0.04 -5.85
C VAL A 187 1.10 -1.31 -5.98
N ILE A 188 2.42 -1.30 -5.86
CA ILE A 188 3.26 -2.49 -5.94
C ILE A 188 3.53 -2.99 -4.52
N HIS A 189 3.10 -4.22 -4.24
CA HIS A 189 3.53 -4.90 -3.03
C HIS A 189 4.94 -5.46 -3.22
N GLY A 190 5.91 -4.89 -2.52
CA GLY A 190 7.30 -5.29 -2.64
C GLY A 190 8.24 -4.43 -1.81
N ASP A 191 9.49 -4.85 -1.74
CA ASP A 191 10.56 -4.04 -1.17
C ASP A 191 10.95 -2.94 -2.16
N ALA A 192 10.91 -1.68 -1.74
CA ALA A 192 11.15 -0.52 -2.61
C ALA A 192 12.51 -0.58 -3.31
N PHE A 193 13.57 -0.97 -2.60
CA PHE A 193 14.91 -1.06 -3.17
C PHE A 193 14.97 -2.15 -4.24
N ASN A 194 14.41 -3.32 -3.95
CA ASN A 194 14.38 -4.43 -4.92
C ASN A 194 13.48 -4.13 -6.13
N VAL A 195 12.33 -3.49 -5.92
CA VAL A 195 11.43 -3.10 -7.01
C VAL A 195 12.11 -2.09 -7.92
N ILE A 196 12.68 -1.02 -7.35
CA ILE A 196 13.33 0.05 -8.13
C ILE A 196 14.55 -0.46 -8.88
N ILE A 197 15.42 -1.27 -8.26
CA ILE A 197 16.62 -1.79 -8.96
C ILE A 197 16.24 -2.74 -10.10
N ASN A 198 15.19 -3.56 -9.93
CA ASN A 198 14.73 -4.43 -11.01
C ASN A 198 14.11 -3.61 -12.15
N LEU A 199 13.32 -2.59 -11.84
CA LEU A 199 12.81 -1.65 -12.85
C LEU A 199 13.94 -0.93 -13.60
N LEU A 200 15.04 -0.58 -12.91
CA LEU A 200 16.21 0.01 -13.55
C LEU A 200 16.89 -0.99 -14.50
N ARG A 201 17.15 -2.22 -14.05
CA ARG A 201 17.78 -3.29 -14.84
C ARG A 201 16.97 -3.65 -16.08
N ASP A 202 15.65 -3.64 -15.96
CA ASP A 202 14.72 -3.96 -17.05
C ASP A 202 14.44 -2.76 -17.98
N ASN A 203 15.14 -1.63 -17.80
CA ASN A 203 14.88 -0.36 -18.50
C ASN A 203 13.43 0.16 -18.35
N GLY A 204 12.72 -0.28 -17.31
CA GLY A 204 11.33 0.08 -17.01
C GLY A 204 11.17 1.33 -16.16
N LEU A 205 12.24 1.83 -15.53
CA LEU A 205 12.18 2.97 -14.59
C LEU A 205 11.62 4.26 -15.24
N ASN A 206 11.85 4.45 -16.55
CA ASN A 206 11.32 5.59 -17.30
C ASN A 206 9.78 5.68 -17.29
N ASN A 207 9.08 4.56 -17.06
CA ASN A 207 7.62 4.51 -16.95
C ASN A 207 7.11 5.06 -15.60
N TYR A 208 8.00 5.26 -14.62
CA TYR A 208 7.67 5.67 -13.24
C TYR A 208 8.15 7.10 -12.93
N SER A 209 8.24 7.96 -13.94
CA SER A 209 8.51 9.38 -13.73
C SER A 209 7.40 10.03 -12.89
N ALA A 210 7.79 10.78 -11.87
CA ALA A 210 6.88 11.49 -10.96
C ALA A 210 7.24 12.97 -10.88
N ASP A 211 6.23 13.82 -10.80
CA ASP A 211 6.40 15.26 -10.56
C ASP A 211 6.67 15.53 -9.08
N ILE A 212 6.09 14.70 -8.20
CA ILE A 212 6.16 14.83 -6.75
C ILE A 212 6.47 13.47 -6.14
N ILE A 213 7.55 13.40 -5.36
CA ILE A 213 7.84 12.24 -4.51
C ILE A 213 7.54 12.63 -3.06
N LEU A 214 6.44 12.10 -2.53
CA LEU A 214 5.93 12.44 -1.20
C LEU A 214 6.08 11.22 -0.28
N THR A 215 7.19 11.13 0.45
CA THR A 215 7.54 9.92 1.20
C THR A 215 7.96 10.24 2.63
N ASN A 216 7.67 9.31 3.55
CA ASN A 216 8.30 9.24 4.87
C ASN A 216 9.00 7.87 4.99
N PRO A 217 10.26 7.76 4.52
CA PRO A 217 10.93 6.48 4.40
C PRO A 217 11.16 5.82 5.78
N PRO A 218 11.33 4.48 5.82
CA PRO A 218 11.54 3.77 7.06
C PRO A 218 12.91 4.11 7.68
N PHE A 219 12.91 4.75 8.85
CA PHE A 219 14.12 4.98 9.65
C PHE A 219 14.32 3.83 10.64
N THR A 220 14.96 2.74 10.21
CA THR A 220 15.32 1.62 11.09
C THR A 220 16.79 1.64 11.46
N ARG A 221 17.13 1.12 12.64
CA ARG A 221 18.53 0.92 13.05
C ARG A 221 19.12 -0.21 12.20
N TRP A 222 20.34 -0.03 11.71
CA TRP A 222 21.08 -1.06 10.98
C TRP A 222 21.01 -2.41 11.70
N SER A 223 21.20 -2.41 13.02
CA SER A 223 21.15 -3.59 13.90
C SER A 223 19.84 -4.41 13.84
N ASN A 224 18.74 -3.81 13.41
CA ASN A 224 17.42 -4.46 13.32
C ASN A 224 17.20 -5.20 12.00
N LEU A 225 18.00 -4.91 10.98
CA LEU A 225 17.98 -5.61 9.70
C LEU A 225 18.74 -6.92 9.84
N ASP A 226 18.28 -7.98 9.19
CA ASP A 226 19.07 -9.21 9.11
C ASP A 226 20.30 -9.02 8.20
N ASN A 227 21.32 -9.86 8.40
CA ASN A 227 22.60 -9.72 7.71
C ASN A 227 22.47 -9.90 6.19
N GLN A 228 21.57 -10.78 5.74
CA GLN A 228 21.37 -11.02 4.31
C GLN A 228 20.82 -9.76 3.64
N TYR A 229 19.75 -9.19 4.20
CA TYR A 229 19.12 -7.99 3.68
C TYR A 229 20.06 -6.77 3.71
N ARG A 230 20.91 -6.64 4.74
CA ARG A 230 21.98 -5.62 4.76
C ARG A 230 22.94 -5.75 3.60
N ASN A 231 23.39 -6.97 3.29
CA ASN A 231 24.29 -7.22 2.18
C ASN A 231 23.62 -6.94 0.83
N GLU A 232 22.34 -7.29 0.70
CA GLU A 232 21.53 -6.95 -0.47
C GLU A 232 21.48 -5.43 -0.68
N LEU A 233 21.16 -4.65 0.36
CA LEU A 233 21.16 -3.19 0.28
C LEU A 233 22.53 -2.60 -0.11
N ILE A 234 23.62 -3.09 0.48
CA ILE A 234 24.97 -2.65 0.12
C ILE A 234 25.26 -2.93 -1.36
N ASN A 235 24.85 -4.10 -1.87
CA ASN A 235 25.05 -4.44 -3.28
C ASN A 235 24.24 -3.53 -4.20
N ILE A 236 22.99 -3.19 -3.84
CA ILE A 236 22.16 -2.25 -4.59
C ILE A 236 22.85 -0.87 -4.65
N ILE A 237 23.32 -0.34 -3.52
CA ILE A 237 24.02 0.96 -3.47
C ILE A 237 25.29 0.97 -4.33
N LYS A 238 26.06 -0.13 -4.32
CA LYS A 238 27.24 -0.28 -5.19
C LYS A 238 26.88 -0.28 -6.67
N GLU A 239 25.84 -1.01 -7.06
CA GLU A 239 25.38 -1.08 -8.45
C GLU A 239 24.87 0.28 -8.97
N LEU A 240 24.28 1.08 -8.09
CA LEU A 240 23.87 2.44 -8.39
C LEU A 240 25.04 3.45 -8.41
N ASN A 241 26.29 2.99 -8.27
CA ASN A 241 27.51 3.80 -8.17
C ASN A 241 27.49 4.82 -7.03
N TYR A 242 26.69 4.60 -5.98
CA TYR A 242 26.69 5.42 -4.78
C TYR A 242 27.73 4.96 -3.75
N SER A 243 28.57 3.98 -4.07
CA SER A 243 29.60 3.47 -3.16
C SER A 243 30.70 4.48 -2.81
N GLU A 244 30.79 5.60 -3.54
CA GLU A 244 31.76 6.67 -3.31
C GLU A 244 31.26 7.72 -2.30
N TYR A 245 30.00 7.64 -1.85
CA TYR A 245 29.36 8.54 -0.89
C TYR A 245 29.09 7.85 0.45
#